data_AF-A0A1Q6RQT6-F1
#
_entry.id   AF-A0A1Q6RQT6-F1
#
_cell.length_a   1.000
_cell.length_b   1.000
_cell.length_c   1.000
_cell.angle_alpha   90.00
_cell.angle_beta   90.00
_cell.angle_gamma   90.00
#
_symmetry.space_group_name_H-M   'P 1'
#
loop_
_entity.id
_entity.type
_entity.pdbx_description
1 polymer ?
#
loop_
_entity_poly.entity_id
_entity_poly.type
_entity_poly.pdbx_seq_one_letter_code
_entity_poly.pdbx_strand_id
1 'polypeptide(L)'
;MDSLLNGVIPLSPLYSTFSGVICTLIVSKGLKSVINSSLLLAPVMVIIILAICLLNFGDTSPYPITSKSLGGAITYVCMNIMLACTALVGVNEKPKTIFWASLIAAFIMTMLMLFIIFALNGSDVADDDMPLIKLASESKLTYYPFLFAVAASIFTTMTTAMNGLTDFLGKKLDNVAAPCALILGLIVSNLGFAGVINYLYPIIGAAGIIYVVLCLTASVSNRNLFHCGNDEIHDARKQTKNNRRRHDKV
;
A
#
# COMPACT_ATOMS: atom_id res chain seq x y z
N MET A 1 15.94 -0.66 -7.06
CA MET A 1 17.07 0.08 -6.43
C MET A 1 18.21 0.34 -7.41
N ASP A 2 18.39 -0.54 -8.40
CA ASP A 2 19.49 -0.51 -9.37
C ASP A 2 19.59 0.77 -10.24
N SER A 3 18.50 1.52 -10.38
CA SER A 3 18.48 2.80 -11.12
C SER A 3 18.66 4.05 -10.23
N LEU A 4 18.42 3.95 -8.92
CA LEU A 4 18.44 5.12 -8.02
C LEU A 4 19.83 5.42 -7.46
N LEU A 5 20.63 4.39 -7.20
CA LEU A 5 21.99 4.52 -6.65
C LEU A 5 23.09 4.49 -7.72
N ASN A 6 22.75 4.12 -8.96
CA ASN A 6 23.70 4.14 -10.09
C ASN A 6 24.18 5.55 -10.44
N GLY A 7 23.45 6.59 -10.01
CA GLY A 7 23.90 7.99 -10.10
C GLY A 7 24.96 8.38 -9.06
N VAL A 8 25.26 7.51 -8.07
CA VAL A 8 26.18 7.82 -6.97
C VAL A 8 27.36 6.83 -6.89
N ILE A 9 27.13 5.51 -7.03
CA ILE A 9 28.20 4.49 -7.01
C ILE A 9 27.80 3.26 -7.88
N PRO A 10 28.62 2.82 -8.85
CA PRO A 10 28.26 1.75 -9.80
C PRO A 10 28.53 0.35 -9.22
N LEU A 11 27.74 -0.07 -8.23
CA LEU A 11 27.78 -1.42 -7.65
C LEU A 11 26.40 -2.08 -7.74
N SER A 12 25.86 -2.18 -8.96
CA SER A 12 24.45 -2.51 -9.25
C SER A 12 23.90 -3.80 -8.59
N PRO A 13 24.57 -4.97 -8.56
CA PRO A 13 23.94 -6.16 -7.98
C PRO A 13 24.04 -6.23 -6.44
N LEU A 14 24.95 -5.47 -5.81
CA LEU A 14 25.21 -5.57 -4.37
C LEU A 14 24.11 -4.91 -3.53
N TYR A 15 23.51 -3.81 -4.00
CA TYR A 15 22.45 -3.13 -3.26
C TYR A 15 21.15 -3.95 -3.23
N SER A 16 20.76 -4.55 -4.36
CA SER A 16 19.57 -5.41 -4.44
C SER A 16 19.72 -6.64 -3.54
N THR A 17 20.88 -7.29 -3.56
CA THR A 17 21.17 -8.44 -2.70
C THR A 17 21.22 -8.08 -1.21
N PHE A 18 21.91 -6.99 -0.84
CA PHE A 18 21.97 -6.54 0.56
C PHE A 18 20.59 -6.16 1.11
N SER A 19 19.81 -5.39 0.36
CA SER A 19 18.44 -5.02 0.74
C SER A 19 17.52 -6.23 0.85
N GLY A 20 17.65 -7.20 -0.07
CA GLY A 20 16.92 -8.47 -0.04
C GLY A 20 17.26 -9.32 1.19
N VAL A 21 18.54 -9.39 1.59
CA VAL A 21 18.95 -10.10 2.81
C VAL A 21 18.33 -9.46 4.05
N ILE A 22 18.42 -8.12 4.19
CA ILE A 22 17.79 -7.42 5.32
C ILE A 22 16.28 -7.64 5.32
N CYS A 23 15.63 -7.52 4.16
CA CYS A 23 14.21 -7.78 3.99
C CYS A 23 13.84 -9.20 4.47
N THR A 24 14.63 -10.20 4.07
CA THR A 24 14.46 -11.59 4.52
C THR A 24 14.54 -11.70 6.04
N LEU A 25 15.54 -11.08 6.67
CA LEU A 25 15.71 -11.10 8.12
C LEU A 25 14.53 -10.46 8.87
N ILE A 26 13.94 -9.39 8.31
CA ILE A 26 12.76 -8.73 8.89
C ILE A 26 11.53 -9.63 8.74
N VAL A 27 11.32 -10.22 7.56
CA VAL A 27 10.19 -11.11 7.29
C VAL A 27 10.28 -12.39 8.12
N SER A 28 11.48 -12.96 8.30
CA SER A 28 11.71 -14.13 9.16
C SER A 28 11.38 -13.89 10.64
N LYS A 29 11.37 -12.62 11.10
CA LYS A 29 10.90 -12.25 12.45
C LYS A 29 9.37 -12.15 12.55
N GLY A 30 8.67 -12.36 11.45
CA GLY A 30 7.22 -12.39 11.35
C GLY A 30 6.56 -11.02 11.15
N LEU A 31 5.25 -11.06 10.92
CA LEU A 31 4.41 -9.91 10.56
C LEU A 31 4.56 -8.70 11.50
N LYS A 32 4.76 -8.91 12.81
CA LYS A 32 4.95 -7.83 13.78
C LYS A 32 6.18 -6.97 13.45
N SER A 33 7.27 -7.60 13.00
CA SER A 33 8.49 -6.89 12.60
C SER A 33 8.28 -6.09 11.31
N VAL A 34 7.51 -6.63 10.38
CA VAL A 34 7.12 -5.96 9.13
C VAL A 34 6.31 -4.69 9.44
N ILE A 35 5.26 -4.82 10.26
CA ILE A 35 4.41 -3.70 10.67
C ILE A 35 5.21 -2.63 11.42
N ASN A 36 6.08 -3.03 12.36
CA ASN A 36 6.86 -2.08 13.14
C ASN A 36 7.87 -1.29 12.30
N SER A 37 8.45 -1.94 11.28
CA SER A 37 9.36 -1.28 10.32
C SER A 37 8.60 -0.24 9.49
N SER A 38 7.42 -0.61 8.99
CA SER A 38 6.54 0.33 8.27
C SER A 38 6.06 1.49 9.14
N LEU A 39 5.74 1.24 10.41
CA LEU A 39 5.26 2.26 11.35
C LEU A 39 6.35 3.29 11.68
N LEU A 40 7.62 2.89 11.70
CA LEU A 40 8.74 3.79 11.90
C LEU A 40 9.05 4.61 10.64
N LEU A 41 9.08 3.95 9.48
CA LEU A 41 9.52 4.59 8.22
C LEU A 41 8.44 5.45 7.58
N ALA A 42 7.17 5.02 7.60
CA ALA A 42 6.05 5.73 6.97
C ALA A 42 5.92 7.21 7.36
N PRO A 43 5.90 7.60 8.65
CA PRO A 43 5.75 9.00 9.02
C PRO A 43 6.95 9.85 8.55
N VAL A 44 8.17 9.30 8.62
CA VAL A 44 9.37 9.99 8.15
C VAL A 44 9.29 10.26 6.65
N MET A 45 8.87 9.27 5.86
CA MET A 45 8.68 9.43 4.41
C MET A 45 7.63 10.49 4.09
N VAL A 46 6.47 10.46 4.77
CA VAL A 46 5.40 11.45 4.58
C VAL A 46 5.88 12.86 4.87
N ILE A 47 6.63 13.06 5.97
CA ILE A 47 7.17 14.38 6.34
C ILE A 47 8.12 14.89 5.26
N ILE A 48 9.03 14.05 4.76
CA ILE A 48 10.01 14.44 3.74
C ILE A 48 9.31 14.82 2.43
N ILE A 49 8.36 13.98 1.97
CA ILE A 49 7.61 14.22 0.73
C ILE A 49 6.83 15.53 0.86
N LEU A 50 6.14 15.73 1.98
CA LEU A 50 5.35 16.93 2.24
C LEU A 50 6.24 18.18 2.27
N ALA A 51 7.40 18.12 2.94
CA ALA A 51 8.33 19.25 2.99
C ALA A 51 8.79 19.67 1.59
N ILE A 52 9.12 18.72 0.72
CA ILE A 52 9.55 19.01 -0.66
C ILE A 52 8.41 19.61 -1.48
N CYS A 53 7.19 19.08 -1.33
CA CYS A 53 6.04 19.63 -2.03
C CYS A 53 5.70 21.06 -1.57
N LEU A 54 5.87 21.36 -0.29
CA LEU A 54 5.63 22.71 0.26
C LEU A 54 6.72 23.72 -0.16
N LEU A 55 7.97 23.28 -0.28
CA LEU A 55 9.07 24.13 -0.76
C LEU A 55 8.93 24.48 -2.26
N ASN A 56 8.34 23.58 -3.04
CA ASN A 56 8.13 23.72 -4.48
C ASN A 56 6.66 23.93 -4.81
N PHE A 57 5.92 24.65 -3.96
CA PHE A 57 4.49 24.81 -4.15
C PHE A 57 4.19 25.55 -5.47
N GLY A 58 3.56 24.86 -6.39
CA GLY A 58 3.27 25.35 -7.74
C GLY A 58 1.84 25.80 -7.95
N ASP A 59 1.47 25.96 -9.22
CA ASP A 59 0.17 26.48 -9.60
C ASP A 59 -0.98 25.51 -9.28
N THR A 60 -2.12 26.09 -8.87
CA THR A 60 -3.35 25.34 -8.54
C THR A 60 -4.22 25.06 -9.76
N SER A 61 -3.66 25.20 -10.97
CA SER A 61 -4.38 24.98 -12.21
C SER A 61 -4.84 23.51 -12.30
N PRO A 62 -6.12 23.26 -12.65
CA PRO A 62 -6.65 21.91 -12.71
C PRO A 62 -6.02 21.14 -13.88
N TYR A 63 -5.46 19.97 -13.58
CA TYR A 63 -4.93 19.06 -14.60
C TYR A 63 -6.10 18.42 -15.38
N PRO A 64 -6.06 18.38 -16.73
CA PRO A 64 -7.14 17.81 -17.52
C PRO A 64 -7.29 16.31 -17.27
N ILE A 65 -8.49 15.88 -16.84
CA ILE A 65 -8.82 14.47 -16.64
C ILE A 65 -9.12 13.84 -18.00
N THR A 66 -8.41 12.76 -18.35
CA THR A 66 -8.68 11.98 -19.57
C THR A 66 -9.14 10.56 -19.19
N SER A 67 -9.91 9.90 -20.05
CA SER A 67 -10.36 8.52 -19.80
C SER A 67 -9.21 7.52 -19.66
N LYS A 68 -8.11 7.75 -20.40
CA LYS A 68 -6.87 6.96 -20.32
C LYS A 68 -6.17 7.14 -18.97
N SER A 69 -6.16 8.36 -18.41
CA SER A 69 -5.57 8.62 -17.09
C SER A 69 -6.39 7.98 -15.96
N LEU A 70 -7.72 7.91 -16.09
CA LEU A 70 -8.58 7.25 -15.10
C LEU A 70 -8.33 5.74 -15.02
N GLY A 71 -8.23 5.05 -16.17
CA GLY A 71 -7.97 3.60 -16.21
C GLY A 71 -6.61 3.23 -15.62
N GLY A 72 -5.58 4.03 -15.90
CA GLY A 72 -4.25 3.87 -15.31
C GLY A 72 -4.27 4.07 -13.80
N ALA A 73 -4.94 5.12 -13.31
CA ALA A 73 -5.05 5.41 -11.88
C ALA A 73 -5.77 4.28 -11.12
N ILE A 74 -6.90 3.77 -11.64
CA ILE A 74 -7.63 2.67 -11.02
C ILE A 74 -6.75 1.42 -10.94
N THR A 75 -6.08 1.07 -12.03
CA THR A 75 -5.20 -0.12 -12.09
C THR A 75 -4.06 0.00 -11.07
N TYR A 76 -3.45 1.19 -10.97
CA TYR A 76 -2.38 1.46 -10.01
C TYR A 76 -2.86 1.40 -8.55
N VAL A 77 -4.02 1.95 -8.24
CA VAL A 77 -4.61 1.89 -6.90
C VAL A 77 -4.93 0.43 -6.52
N CYS A 78 -5.57 -0.31 -7.42
CA CYS A 78 -5.90 -1.72 -7.21
C CYS A 78 -4.65 -2.59 -7.00
N MET A 79 -3.57 -2.33 -7.75
CA MET A 79 -2.28 -2.99 -7.54
C MET A 79 -1.75 -2.73 -6.11
N ASN A 80 -1.74 -1.48 -5.66
CA ASN A 80 -1.25 -1.13 -4.33
C ASN A 80 -2.11 -1.75 -3.22
N ILE A 81 -3.44 -1.79 -3.40
CA ILE A 81 -4.35 -2.48 -2.46
C ILE A 81 -4.04 -3.98 -2.39
N MET A 82 -3.83 -4.63 -3.54
CA MET A 82 -3.50 -6.06 -3.59
C MET A 82 -2.21 -6.38 -2.83
N LEU A 83 -1.15 -5.57 -3.00
CA LEU A 83 0.10 -5.76 -2.28
C LEU A 83 -0.07 -5.53 -0.77
N ALA A 84 -0.77 -4.46 -0.38
CA ALA A 84 -1.02 -4.14 1.02
C ALA A 84 -1.91 -5.17 1.74
N CYS A 85 -2.83 -5.80 1.01
CA CYS A 85 -3.76 -6.79 1.54
C CYS A 85 -3.05 -7.92 2.31
N THR A 86 -1.90 -8.38 1.80
CA THR A 86 -1.16 -9.48 2.42
C THR A 86 -0.73 -9.18 3.86
N ALA A 87 -0.34 -7.94 4.17
CA ALA A 87 -0.06 -7.52 5.54
C ALA A 87 -1.34 -7.22 6.33
N LEU A 88 -2.38 -6.70 5.68
CA LEU A 88 -3.64 -6.34 6.35
C LEU A 88 -4.44 -7.56 6.83
N VAL A 89 -4.45 -8.67 6.08
CA VAL A 89 -5.18 -9.90 6.46
C VAL A 89 -4.66 -10.51 7.76
N GLY A 90 -3.39 -10.30 8.10
CA GLY A 90 -2.81 -10.76 9.35
C GLY A 90 -3.08 -9.86 10.57
N VAL A 91 -3.70 -8.69 10.38
CA VAL A 91 -4.02 -7.77 11.48
C VAL A 91 -5.37 -8.15 12.09
N ASN A 92 -5.34 -8.58 13.36
CA ASN A 92 -6.54 -8.94 14.10
C ASN A 92 -6.97 -7.79 15.03
N GLU A 93 -7.73 -6.84 14.47
CA GLU A 93 -8.23 -5.66 15.19
C GLU A 93 -9.74 -5.51 15.10
N LYS A 94 -10.32 -4.69 15.99
CA LYS A 94 -11.77 -4.44 16.01
C LYS A 94 -12.21 -3.76 14.69
N PRO A 95 -13.39 -4.08 14.14
CA PRO A 95 -13.85 -3.52 12.86
C PRO A 95 -13.98 -2.00 12.88
N LYS A 96 -14.33 -1.42 14.03
CA LYS A 96 -14.36 0.04 14.22
C LYS A 96 -12.97 0.66 14.09
N THR A 97 -11.95 0.06 14.70
CA THR A 97 -10.56 0.52 14.62
C THR A 97 -10.05 0.46 13.19
N ILE A 98 -10.31 -0.65 12.48
CA ILE A 98 -9.94 -0.83 11.08
C ILE A 98 -10.59 0.23 10.18
N PHE A 99 -11.86 0.56 10.41
CA PHE A 99 -12.56 1.60 9.66
C PHE A 99 -11.92 2.98 9.86
N TRP A 100 -11.69 3.38 11.10
CA TRP A 100 -11.07 4.68 11.40
C TRP A 100 -9.62 4.76 10.89
N ALA A 101 -8.85 3.68 11.03
CA ALA A 101 -7.50 3.60 10.49
C ALA A 101 -7.49 3.75 8.96
N SER A 102 -8.39 3.05 8.26
CA SER A 102 -8.56 3.16 6.81
C SER A 102 -8.96 4.57 6.37
N LEU A 103 -9.86 5.23 7.11
CA LEU A 103 -10.31 6.59 6.80
C LEU A 103 -9.18 7.62 6.96
N ILE A 104 -8.42 7.52 8.05
CA ILE A 104 -7.27 8.41 8.31
C ILE A 104 -6.19 8.19 7.24
N ALA A 105 -5.88 6.94 6.90
CA ALA A 105 -4.92 6.62 5.86
C ALA A 105 -5.36 7.17 4.49
N ALA A 106 -6.63 7.00 4.12
CA ALA A 106 -7.17 7.54 2.87
C ALA A 106 -7.08 9.08 2.84
N PHE A 107 -7.38 9.75 3.95
CA PHE A 107 -7.26 11.21 4.05
C PHE A 107 -5.81 11.69 3.87
N ILE A 108 -4.86 11.06 4.57
CA ILE A 108 -3.43 11.40 4.46
C ILE A 108 -2.93 11.18 3.03
N MET A 109 -3.26 10.05 2.41
CA MET A 109 -2.85 9.76 1.03
C MET A 109 -3.44 10.75 0.03
N THR A 110 -4.71 11.14 0.21
CA THR A 110 -5.39 12.12 -0.66
C THR A 110 -4.72 13.50 -0.54
N MET A 111 -4.46 13.95 0.68
CA MET A 111 -3.79 15.23 0.92
C MET A 111 -2.37 15.24 0.34
N LEU A 112 -1.61 14.16 0.54
CA LEU A 112 -0.26 14.04 0.00
C LEU A 112 -0.26 14.07 -1.53
N MET A 113 -1.18 13.36 -2.17
CA MET A 113 -1.32 13.36 -3.64
C MET A 113 -1.68 14.75 -4.17
N LEU A 114 -2.54 15.49 -3.47
CA LEU A 114 -2.89 16.87 -3.83
C LEU A 114 -1.65 17.78 -3.79
N PHE A 115 -0.84 17.70 -2.74
CA PHE A 115 0.40 18.48 -2.63
C PHE A 115 1.41 18.12 -3.72
N ILE A 116 1.51 16.85 -4.09
CA ILE A 116 2.36 16.41 -5.20
C ILE A 116 1.89 17.06 -6.51
N ILE A 117 0.59 17.05 -6.81
CA ILE A 117 0.04 17.66 -8.03
C ILE A 117 0.36 19.16 -8.08
N PHE A 118 0.14 19.88 -6.98
CA PHE A 118 0.48 21.30 -6.92
C PHE A 118 1.98 21.55 -7.10
N ALA A 119 2.83 20.74 -6.49
CA ALA A 119 4.27 20.88 -6.64
C ALA A 119 4.73 20.65 -8.09
N LEU A 120 4.14 19.65 -8.76
CA LEU A 120 4.48 19.34 -10.14
C LEU A 120 3.95 20.36 -11.15
N ASN A 121 2.75 20.89 -10.94
CA ASN A 121 2.15 21.90 -11.82
C ASN A 121 2.99 23.18 -11.94
N GLY A 122 3.74 23.56 -10.89
CA GLY A 122 4.63 24.72 -10.92
C GLY A 122 6.01 24.46 -11.54
N SER A 123 6.24 23.25 -12.04
CA SER A 123 7.57 22.80 -12.48
C SER A 123 7.52 22.17 -13.87
N ASP A 124 8.56 22.37 -14.67
CA ASP A 124 8.66 21.80 -16.03
C ASP A 124 9.10 20.32 -16.03
N VAL A 125 9.09 19.67 -14.87
CA VAL A 125 9.59 18.30 -14.67
C VAL A 125 8.46 17.27 -14.61
N ALA A 126 7.21 17.67 -14.86
CA ALA A 126 6.04 16.81 -14.72
C ALA A 126 6.04 15.59 -15.68
N ASP A 127 6.68 15.72 -16.84
CA ASP A 127 6.75 14.67 -17.88
C ASP A 127 7.95 13.71 -17.70
N ASP A 128 8.81 13.93 -16.70
CA ASP A 128 9.92 13.02 -16.41
C ASP A 128 9.42 11.70 -15.79
N ASP A 129 10.16 10.60 -16.02
CA ASP A 129 9.84 9.27 -15.45
C ASP A 129 9.78 9.26 -13.91
N MET A 130 10.53 10.15 -13.25
CA MET A 130 10.58 10.29 -11.78
C MET A 130 10.55 11.77 -11.39
N PRO A 131 9.39 12.44 -11.53
CA PRO A 131 9.30 13.89 -11.56
C PRO A 131 9.65 14.52 -10.20
N LEU A 132 9.25 13.89 -9.09
CA LEU A 132 9.63 14.36 -7.75
C LEU A 132 11.13 14.23 -7.44
N ILE A 133 11.82 13.23 -8.00
CA ILE A 133 13.27 13.11 -7.79
C ILE A 133 13.97 14.24 -8.52
N LYS A 134 13.51 14.55 -9.74
CA LYS A 134 14.02 15.67 -10.50
C LYS A 134 13.77 17.00 -9.78
N LEU A 135 12.56 17.20 -9.27
CA LEU A 135 12.21 18.38 -8.47
C LEU A 135 13.11 18.50 -7.22
N ALA A 136 13.34 17.40 -6.51
CA ALA A 136 14.21 17.39 -5.34
C ALA A 136 15.71 17.59 -5.69
N SER A 137 16.12 17.36 -6.94
CA SER A 137 17.51 17.46 -7.39
C SER A 137 18.01 18.90 -7.57
N GLU A 138 17.10 19.87 -7.55
CA GLU A 138 17.45 21.30 -7.62
C GLU A 138 18.31 21.76 -6.44
N SER A 139 18.17 21.13 -5.28
CA SER A 139 19.00 21.39 -4.10
C SER A 139 19.53 20.11 -3.49
N LYS A 140 20.82 20.11 -3.12
CA LYS A 140 21.45 18.99 -2.40
C LYS A 140 20.76 18.73 -1.05
N LEU A 141 20.19 19.77 -0.43
CA LEU A 141 19.51 19.66 0.86
C LEU A 141 18.19 18.87 0.76
N THR A 142 17.50 18.95 -0.38
CA THR A 142 16.25 18.22 -0.65
C THR A 142 16.52 16.86 -1.29
N TYR A 143 17.56 16.75 -2.10
CA TYR A 143 17.88 15.54 -2.86
C TYR A 143 18.18 14.32 -1.97
N TYR A 144 19.09 14.43 -1.00
CA TYR A 144 19.47 13.27 -0.16
C TYR A 144 18.34 12.77 0.75
N PRO A 145 17.59 13.64 1.47
CA PRO A 145 16.43 13.19 2.22
C PRO A 145 15.37 12.55 1.32
N PHE A 146 15.15 13.08 0.12
CA PHE A 146 14.19 12.50 -0.80
C PHE A 146 14.63 11.12 -1.31
N LEU A 147 15.91 10.98 -1.66
CA LEU A 147 16.48 9.69 -2.06
C LEU A 147 16.32 8.65 -0.94
N PHE A 148 16.52 9.05 0.31
CA PHE A 148 16.23 8.20 1.47
C PHE A 148 14.74 7.84 1.56
N ALA A 149 13.82 8.80 1.41
CA ALA A 149 12.39 8.54 1.45
C ALA A 149 11.94 7.57 0.35
N VAL A 150 12.46 7.70 -0.86
CA VAL A 150 12.20 6.77 -1.97
C VAL A 150 12.80 5.38 -1.68
N ALA A 151 14.02 5.30 -1.16
CA ALA A 151 14.62 4.02 -0.80
C ALA A 151 13.82 3.31 0.33
N ALA A 152 13.41 4.05 1.35
CA ALA A 152 12.61 3.55 2.46
C ALA A 152 11.21 3.09 2.00
N SER A 153 10.60 3.78 1.02
CA SER A 153 9.27 3.41 0.52
C SER A 153 9.32 2.12 -0.29
N ILE A 154 10.32 2.00 -1.17
CA ILE A 154 10.60 0.77 -1.91
C ILE A 154 10.86 -0.39 -0.93
N PHE A 155 11.68 -0.16 0.10
CA PHE A 155 12.01 -1.18 1.09
C PHE A 155 10.79 -1.65 1.88
N THR A 156 9.91 -0.73 2.28
CA THR A 156 8.69 -1.04 3.04
C THR A 156 7.72 -1.87 2.20
N THR A 157 7.52 -1.49 0.93
CA THR A 157 6.68 -2.24 -0.01
C THR A 157 7.27 -3.62 -0.32
N MET A 158 8.60 -3.70 -0.50
CA MET A 158 9.32 -4.96 -0.69
C MET A 158 9.12 -5.89 0.51
N THR A 159 9.27 -5.39 1.73
CA THR A 159 9.08 -6.17 2.96
C THR A 159 7.65 -6.70 3.07
N THR A 160 6.66 -5.88 2.73
CA THR A 160 5.24 -6.26 2.72
C THR A 160 4.96 -7.36 1.70
N ALA A 161 5.43 -7.18 0.46
CA ALA A 161 5.26 -8.17 -0.61
C ALA A 161 5.98 -9.48 -0.31
N MET A 162 7.19 -9.42 0.24
CA MET A 162 7.97 -10.59 0.63
C MET A 162 7.29 -11.35 1.77
N ASN A 163 6.66 -10.66 2.73
CA ASN A 163 5.85 -11.31 3.77
C ASN A 163 4.69 -12.09 3.16
N GLY A 164 3.91 -11.45 2.27
CA GLY A 164 2.79 -12.12 1.60
C GLY A 164 3.21 -13.34 0.77
N LEU A 165 4.34 -13.25 0.07
CA LEU A 165 4.88 -14.36 -0.70
C LEU A 165 5.40 -15.48 0.21
N THR A 166 6.05 -15.14 1.32
CA THR A 166 6.55 -16.10 2.31
C THR A 166 5.38 -16.82 3.00
N ASP A 167 4.31 -16.12 3.35
CA ASP A 167 3.10 -16.73 3.93
C ASP A 167 2.40 -17.67 2.94
N PHE A 168 2.38 -17.31 1.65
CA PHE A 168 1.84 -18.17 0.59
C PHE A 168 2.68 -19.44 0.39
N LEU A 169 4.01 -19.29 0.34
CA LEU A 169 4.94 -20.41 0.16
C LEU A 169 5.05 -21.27 1.42
N GLY A 170 4.94 -20.69 2.62
CA GLY A 170 5.02 -21.39 3.91
C GLY A 170 3.96 -22.47 4.06
N LYS A 171 2.77 -22.27 3.45
CA LYS A 171 1.72 -23.30 3.37
C LYS A 171 2.17 -24.60 2.68
N LYS A 172 3.25 -24.58 1.88
CA LYS A 172 3.79 -25.74 1.16
C LYS A 172 5.26 -26.05 1.49
N LEU A 173 6.06 -25.06 1.89
CA LEU A 173 7.52 -25.11 1.92
C LEU A 173 8.08 -24.42 3.18
N ASP A 174 7.50 -24.70 4.34
CA ASP A 174 7.70 -24.06 5.66
C ASP A 174 9.08 -23.40 5.87
N ASN A 175 10.17 -24.19 5.93
CA ASN A 175 11.53 -23.67 6.22
C ASN A 175 12.27 -23.06 5.00
N VAL A 176 11.75 -23.24 3.79
CA VAL A 176 12.40 -22.78 2.54
C VAL A 176 11.62 -21.62 1.90
N ALA A 177 10.48 -21.22 2.48
CA ALA A 177 9.61 -20.18 1.95
C ALA A 177 10.31 -18.82 1.81
N ALA A 178 11.02 -18.38 2.85
CA ALA A 178 11.74 -17.10 2.85
C ALA A 178 12.92 -17.05 1.84
N PRO A 179 13.83 -18.04 1.77
CA PRO A 179 14.88 -18.04 0.74
C PRO A 179 14.31 -18.21 -0.68
N CYS A 180 13.25 -19.00 -0.87
CA CYS A 180 12.58 -19.10 -2.16
C CYS A 180 11.96 -17.77 -2.61
N ALA A 181 11.31 -17.04 -1.70
CA ALA A 181 10.76 -15.72 -1.97
C ALA A 181 11.85 -14.72 -2.38
N LEU A 182 13.02 -14.77 -1.74
CA LEU A 182 14.18 -13.96 -2.11
C LEU A 182 14.70 -14.30 -3.52
N ILE A 183 14.85 -15.58 -3.85
CA ILE A 183 15.31 -16.01 -5.18
C ILE A 183 14.34 -15.54 -6.27
N LEU A 184 13.03 -15.70 -6.05
CA LEU A 184 12.01 -15.20 -6.98
C LEU A 184 12.08 -13.67 -7.14
N GLY A 185 12.25 -12.95 -6.03
CA GLY A 185 12.43 -11.49 -6.06
C GLY A 185 13.66 -11.06 -6.86
N LEU A 186 14.79 -11.77 -6.72
CA LEU A 186 16.01 -11.50 -7.47
C LEU A 186 15.86 -11.80 -8.97
N ILE A 187 15.13 -12.87 -9.33
CA ILE A 187 14.82 -13.17 -10.74
C ILE A 187 14.00 -12.02 -11.35
N VAL A 188 12.98 -11.54 -10.62
CA VAL A 188 12.15 -10.40 -11.06
C VAL A 188 12.98 -9.11 -11.15
N SER A 189 13.99 -8.91 -10.29
CA SER A 189 14.88 -7.75 -10.35
C SER A 189 15.62 -7.63 -11.69
N ASN A 190 15.90 -8.75 -12.37
CA ASN A 190 16.56 -8.74 -13.69
C ASN A 190 15.69 -8.15 -14.81
N LEU A 191 14.37 -8.01 -14.62
CA LEU A 191 13.49 -7.33 -15.58
C LEU A 191 13.72 -5.82 -15.62
N GLY A 192 14.39 -5.25 -14.61
CA GLY A 192 14.59 -3.82 -14.47
C GLY A 192 13.30 -3.05 -14.11
N PHE A 193 13.45 -1.79 -13.71
CA PHE A 193 12.33 -0.96 -13.27
C PHE A 193 11.26 -0.77 -14.35
N ALA A 194 11.69 -0.46 -15.58
CA ALA A 194 10.78 -0.29 -16.72
C ALA A 194 10.05 -1.59 -17.09
N GLY A 195 10.70 -2.76 -16.99
CA GLY A 195 10.06 -4.04 -17.24
C GLY A 195 9.01 -4.37 -16.18
N VAL A 196 9.31 -4.10 -14.91
CA VAL A 196 8.35 -4.28 -13.81
C VAL A 196 7.11 -3.41 -14.00
N ILE A 197 7.28 -2.13 -14.35
CA ILE A 197 6.16 -1.21 -14.60
C ILE A 197 5.33 -1.64 -15.81
N ASN A 198 5.97 -2.01 -16.92
CA ASN A 198 5.23 -2.27 -18.16
C ASN A 198 4.55 -3.66 -18.19
N TYR A 199 5.09 -4.65 -17.46
CA TYR A 199 4.57 -6.01 -17.47
C TYR A 199 3.88 -6.41 -16.16
N LEU A 200 4.55 -6.26 -15.02
CA LEU A 200 4.01 -6.76 -13.75
C LEU A 200 2.90 -5.88 -13.19
N TYR A 201 3.02 -4.55 -13.30
CA TYR A 201 2.02 -3.65 -12.71
C TYR A 201 0.63 -3.82 -13.36
N PRO A 202 0.47 -3.96 -14.68
CA PRO A 202 -0.82 -4.24 -15.29
C PRO A 202 -1.41 -5.58 -14.85
N ILE A 203 -0.59 -6.64 -14.75
CA ILE A 203 -1.03 -7.98 -14.36
C ILE A 203 -1.52 -7.97 -12.90
N ILE A 204 -0.71 -7.44 -11.98
CA ILE A 204 -1.05 -7.35 -10.55
C ILE A 204 -2.22 -6.38 -10.36
N GLY A 205 -2.28 -5.29 -11.12
CA GLY A 205 -3.39 -4.35 -11.10
C GLY A 205 -4.72 -4.98 -11.54
N ALA A 206 -4.73 -5.77 -12.61
CA ALA A 206 -5.92 -6.52 -13.05
C ALA A 206 -6.38 -7.52 -11.99
N ALA A 207 -5.45 -8.27 -11.39
CA ALA A 207 -5.76 -9.15 -10.26
C ALA A 207 -6.32 -8.35 -9.06
N GLY A 208 -5.75 -7.17 -8.79
CA GLY A 208 -6.21 -6.21 -7.79
C GLY A 208 -7.64 -5.75 -8.02
N ILE A 209 -8.02 -5.45 -9.26
CA ILE A 209 -9.39 -5.06 -9.62
C ILE A 209 -10.35 -6.20 -9.28
N ILE A 210 -10.03 -7.43 -9.70
CA ILE A 210 -10.84 -8.62 -9.39
C ILE A 210 -11.00 -8.78 -7.87
N TYR A 211 -9.90 -8.65 -7.13
CA TYR A 211 -9.91 -8.76 -5.67
C TYR A 211 -10.80 -7.70 -5.01
N VAL A 212 -10.68 -6.43 -5.39
CA VAL A 212 -11.50 -5.34 -4.85
C VAL A 212 -12.97 -5.57 -5.17
N VAL A 213 -13.32 -6.00 -6.39
CA VAL A 213 -14.70 -6.33 -6.76
C VAL A 213 -15.27 -7.48 -5.92
N LEU A 214 -14.48 -8.55 -5.69
CA LEU A 214 -14.87 -9.66 -4.83
C LEU A 214 -15.09 -9.21 -3.38
N CYS A 215 -14.20 -8.37 -2.83
CA CYS A 215 -14.37 -7.82 -1.49
C CYS A 215 -15.62 -6.93 -1.37
N LEU A 216 -15.89 -6.09 -2.37
CA LEU A 216 -17.07 -5.23 -2.40
C LEU A 216 -18.36 -6.04 -2.46
N THR A 217 -18.44 -7.01 -3.38
CA THR A 217 -19.60 -7.90 -3.51
C THR A 217 -19.84 -8.73 -2.26
N ALA A 218 -18.79 -9.30 -1.66
CA ALA A 218 -18.87 -10.00 -0.39
C ALA A 218 -19.35 -9.08 0.75
N SER A 219 -18.84 -7.85 0.84
CA SER A 219 -19.24 -6.89 1.87
C SER A 219 -20.71 -6.46 1.74
N VAL A 220 -21.21 -6.28 0.52
CA VAL A 220 -22.61 -5.94 0.26
C VAL A 220 -23.52 -7.12 0.59
N SER A 221 -23.14 -8.33 0.18
CA SER A 221 -23.88 -9.55 0.51
C SER A 221 -23.97 -9.80 2.03
N ASN A 222 -22.86 -9.60 2.75
CA ASN A 222 -22.85 -9.78 4.20
C ASN A 222 -23.69 -8.72 4.93
N ARG A 223 -23.76 -7.47 4.44
CA ARG A 223 -24.64 -6.43 5.00
C ARG A 223 -26.12 -6.82 4.96
N ASN A 224 -26.57 -7.53 3.91
CA ASN A 224 -27.94 -8.04 3.83
C ASN A 224 -28.20 -9.15 4.87
N LEU A 225 -27.21 -9.99 5.15
CA LEU A 225 -27.27 -10.99 6.23
C LEU A 225 -27.30 -10.36 7.63
N PHE A 226 -26.52 -9.30 7.87
CA PHE A 226 -26.52 -8.60 9.16
C PHE A 226 -27.80 -7.78 9.40
N HIS A 227 -28.45 -7.27 8.36
CA HIS A 227 -29.77 -6.64 8.50
C HIS A 227 -30.84 -7.68 8.89
N CYS A 228 -30.92 -8.82 8.19
CA CYS A 228 -31.84 -9.90 8.56
C CYS A 228 -31.60 -10.43 9.98
N GLY A 229 -30.35 -10.65 10.38
CA GLY A 229 -30.03 -11.16 11.72
C GLY A 229 -30.35 -10.17 12.85
N ASN A 230 -30.15 -8.86 12.62
CA ASN A 230 -30.52 -7.86 13.61
C ASN A 230 -32.04 -7.70 13.74
N ASP A 231 -32.78 -7.76 12.63
CA ASP A 231 -34.25 -7.67 12.65
C ASP A 231 -34.86 -8.86 13.40
N GLU A 232 -34.34 -10.07 13.18
CA GLU A 232 -34.79 -11.29 13.86
C GLU A 232 -34.53 -11.26 15.38
N ILE A 233 -33.34 -10.78 15.80
CA ILE A 233 -33.03 -10.61 17.24
C ILE A 233 -33.90 -9.51 17.86
N HIS A 234 -34.18 -8.44 17.12
CA HIS A 234 -35.00 -7.33 17.61
C HIS A 234 -36.48 -7.71 17.77
N ASP A 235 -36.98 -8.60 16.91
CA ASP A 235 -38.34 -9.13 16.97
C ASP A 235 -38.49 -10.24 18.03
N ALA A 236 -37.51 -11.12 18.18
CA ALA A 236 -37.45 -12.09 19.28
C ALA A 236 -37.42 -11.39 20.65
N ARG A 237 -36.70 -10.27 20.76
CA ARG A 237 -36.66 -9.44 21.99
C ARG A 237 -37.99 -8.73 22.26
N LYS A 238 -38.74 -8.33 21.23
CA LYS A 238 -40.10 -7.78 21.40
C LYS A 238 -41.09 -8.85 21.86
N GLN A 239 -41.02 -10.06 21.29
CA GLN A 239 -41.89 -11.18 21.69
C GLN A 239 -41.66 -11.60 23.14
N THR A 240 -40.40 -11.74 23.58
CA THR A 240 -40.08 -12.09 24.97
C THR A 240 -40.54 -11.03 25.98
N LYS A 241 -40.43 -9.74 25.64
CA LYS A 241 -40.95 -8.64 26.48
C LYS A 241 -42.48 -8.64 26.58
N ASN A 242 -43.18 -8.99 25.50
CA ASN A 242 -44.63 -9.08 25.48
C ASN A 242 -45.14 -10.30 26.24
N ASN A 243 -44.45 -11.44 26.13
CA ASN A 243 -44.82 -12.66 26.84
C ASN A 243 -44.66 -12.52 28.35
N ARG A 244 -43.58 -11.86 28.80
CA ARG A 244 -43.36 -11.57 30.24
C ARG A 244 -44.48 -10.71 30.84
N ARG A 245 -44.95 -9.69 30.11
CA ARG A 245 -46.09 -8.85 30.55
C ARG A 245 -47.43 -9.58 30.62
N ARG A 246 -47.59 -10.71 29.94
CA ARG A 246 -48.80 -11.54 30.03
C ARG A 246 -48.79 -12.46 31.25
N HIS A 247 -47.62 -12.90 31.70
CA HIS A 247 -47.47 -13.73 32.91
C HIS A 247 -47.63 -12.92 34.21
N ASP A 248 -47.31 -11.63 34.21
CA ASP A 248 -47.43 -10.75 35.39
C ASP A 248 -48.87 -10.21 35.63
N LYS A 249 -49.88 -10.71 34.90
CA LYS A 249 -51.28 -10.24 34.94
C LYS A 249 -52.29 -11.25 35.52
N VAL A 250 -51.82 -12.25 36.27
CA VAL A 250 -52.69 -13.26 36.91
C VAL A 250 -52.70 -13.07 38.42
#